data_AF-A0A2T6FV84-F1
#
_entry.id   AF-A0A2T6FV84-F1
#
_cell.length_a   1.000
_cell.length_b   1.000
_cell.length_c   1.000
_cell.angle_alpha   90.00
_cell.angle_beta   90.00
_cell.angle_gamma   90.00
#
_symmetry.space_group_name_H-M   'P 1'
#
loop_
_entity.id
_entity.type
_entity.pdbx_description
1 polymer ?
#
loop_
_entity_poly.entity_id
_entity_poly.type
_entity_poly.pdbx_seq_one_letter_code
_entity_poly.pdbx_strand_id
1 'polypeptide(L)'
;MWNKLFKFGETPPIRLITVLFYAGWIPLAYKAALFGEEIYRTNTYMATVKEGYFYTAKAVNDLPKGFVYGVVAFAVAVVIWKVFCEILLIVLRFFEASK
;
A
#
# COMPACT_ATOMS: atom_id res chain seq x y z
N MET A 1 -13.14 22.09 -12.51
CA MET A 1 -13.77 20.74 -12.48
C MET A 1 -13.95 20.19 -11.06
N TRP A 2 -13.11 20.60 -10.08
CA TRP A 2 -13.22 20.21 -8.66
C TRP A 2 -14.50 20.70 -7.94
N ASN A 3 -15.01 21.89 -8.30
CA ASN A 3 -16.17 22.52 -7.63
C ASN A 3 -17.50 21.76 -7.81
N LYS A 4 -17.58 20.75 -8.69
CA LYS A 4 -18.75 19.86 -8.81
C LYS A 4 -18.62 18.56 -8.01
N LEU A 5 -17.41 18.20 -7.56
CA LEU A 5 -17.16 16.95 -6.82
C LEU A 5 -17.36 17.11 -5.31
N PHE A 6 -17.18 18.32 -4.78
CA PHE A 6 -17.33 18.62 -3.35
C PHE A 6 -18.31 19.78 -3.15
N LYS A 7 -19.61 19.50 -3.25
CA LYS A 7 -20.58 20.34 -2.56
C LYS A 7 -20.62 19.92 -1.10
N PHE A 8 -19.85 20.62 -0.27
CA PHE A 8 -19.81 20.39 1.17
C PHE A 8 -21.23 20.41 1.75
N GLY A 9 -21.61 19.35 2.46
CA GLY A 9 -22.91 19.22 3.12
C GLY A 9 -24.03 18.54 2.32
N GLU A 10 -23.93 18.42 0.99
CA GLU A 10 -24.94 17.73 0.14
C GLU A 10 -24.45 16.37 -0.40
N THR A 11 -23.18 16.02 -0.18
CA THR A 11 -22.59 14.82 -0.78
C THR A 11 -22.82 13.61 0.11
N PRO A 12 -23.38 12.50 -0.40
CA PRO A 12 -23.66 11.33 0.42
C PRO A 12 -22.35 10.71 0.97
N PRO A 13 -22.31 10.24 2.23
CA PRO A 13 -21.08 9.76 2.88
C PRO A 13 -20.41 8.63 2.12
N ILE A 14 -21.20 7.78 1.47
CA ILE A 14 -20.68 6.67 0.68
C ILE A 14 -19.79 7.14 -0.47
N ARG A 15 -20.13 8.28 -1.10
CA ARG A 15 -19.33 8.84 -2.19
C ARG A 15 -18.02 9.40 -1.67
N LEU A 16 -18.06 10.07 -0.53
CA LEU A 16 -16.88 10.62 0.14
C LEU A 16 -15.90 9.50 0.53
N ILE A 17 -16.39 8.45 1.18
CA ILE A 17 -15.57 7.30 1.60
C ILE A 17 -15.03 6.53 0.39
N THR A 18 -15.79 6.41 -0.69
CA THR A 18 -15.30 5.78 -1.93
C THR A 18 -14.10 6.53 -2.51
N VAL A 19 -14.17 7.86 -2.56
CA VAL A 19 -13.04 8.69 -3.02
C VAL A 19 -11.86 8.56 -2.07
N LEU A 20 -12.09 8.58 -0.76
CA LEU A 20 -11.05 8.40 0.25
C LEU A 20 -10.38 7.03 0.13
N PHE A 21 -11.15 5.97 -0.12
CA PHE A 21 -10.63 4.62 -0.30
C PHE A 21 -9.62 4.58 -1.45
N TYR A 22 -10.01 5.07 -2.63
CA TYR A 22 -9.11 5.09 -3.79
C TYR A 22 -7.95 6.06 -3.64
N ALA A 23 -8.16 7.23 -3.03
CA ALA A 23 -7.08 8.17 -2.75
C ALA A 23 -6.01 7.57 -1.81
N GLY A 24 -6.44 6.75 -0.84
CA GLY A 24 -5.55 6.05 0.08
C GLY A 24 -4.65 5.00 -0.57
N TRP A 25 -4.95 4.52 -1.78
CA TRP A 25 -4.07 3.56 -2.46
C TRP A 25 -2.69 4.13 -2.79
N ILE A 26 -2.61 5.43 -3.07
CA ILE A 26 -1.35 6.11 -3.41
C ILE A 26 -0.34 6.02 -2.25
N PRO A 27 -0.65 6.51 -1.03
CA PRO A 27 0.29 6.40 0.08
C PRO A 27 0.56 4.95 0.50
N LEU A 28 -0.43 4.04 0.36
CA LEU A 28 -0.24 2.63 0.66
C LEU A 28 0.75 1.96 -0.31
N ALA A 29 0.62 2.22 -1.61
CA ALA A 29 1.53 1.71 -2.63
C ALA A 29 2.96 2.22 -2.38
N TYR A 30 3.11 3.51 -2.07
CA TYR A 30 4.41 4.10 -1.75
C TYR A 30 5.06 3.43 -0.53
N LYS A 31 4.32 3.23 0.56
CA LYS A 31 4.85 2.55 1.76
C LYS A 31 5.16 1.09 1.53
N ALA A 32 4.35 0.37 0.75
CA ALA A 32 4.60 -1.01 0.39
C ALA A 32 5.86 -1.17 -0.49
N ALA A 33 6.11 -0.23 -1.40
CA ALA A 33 7.32 -0.21 -2.21
C ALA A 33 8.58 -0.04 -1.33
N LEU A 34 8.56 0.91 -0.39
CA LEU A 34 9.66 1.10 0.57
C LEU A 34 9.89 -0.15 1.43
N PHE A 35 8.82 -0.82 1.86
CA PHE A 35 8.93 -2.07 2.60
C PHE A 35 9.56 -3.19 1.76
N GLY A 36 9.15 -3.34 0.50
CA GLY A 36 9.76 -4.31 -0.43
C GLY A 36 11.26 -4.04 -0.68
N GLU A 37 11.64 -2.76 -0.77
CA GLU A 37 13.04 -2.36 -0.92
C GLU A 37 13.87 -2.68 0.33
N GLU A 38 13.32 -2.49 1.53
CA GLU A 38 13.98 -2.85 2.78
C GLU A 38 14.22 -4.38 2.86
N ILE A 39 13.22 -5.18 2.47
CA ILE A 39 13.35 -6.64 2.41
C ILE A 39 14.40 -7.07 1.37
N TYR A 40 14.43 -6.40 0.21
CA TYR A 40 15.45 -6.64 -0.82
C TYR A 40 16.87 -6.37 -0.32
N ARG A 41 17.06 -5.33 0.50
CA ARG A 41 18.38 -4.97 1.05
C ARG A 41 18.82 -5.88 2.20
N THR A 42 17.87 -6.37 3.00
CA THR A 42 18.15 -7.18 4.20
C THR A 42 18.28 -8.67 3.91
N ASN A 43 17.55 -9.20 2.92
CA ASN A 43 17.66 -10.59 2.49
C ASN A 43 18.65 -10.74 1.33
N THR A 44 19.92 -10.89 1.68
CA THR A 44 20.98 -11.29 0.73
C THR A 44 21.26 -12.78 0.84
N TYR A 45 21.56 -13.42 -0.29
CA TYR A 45 22.04 -14.80 -0.32
C TYR A 45 23.45 -14.84 -0.91
N MET A 46 24.28 -15.74 -0.41
CA MET A 46 25.61 -15.98 -0.97
C MET A 46 25.46 -16.72 -2.29
N ALA A 47 25.75 -16.04 -3.40
CA ALA A 47 25.84 -16.66 -4.71
C ALA A 47 27.31 -16.76 -5.11
N THR A 48 27.70 -17.89 -5.71
CA THR A 48 29.01 -18.01 -6.34
C THR A 48 28.95 -17.32 -7.68
N VAL A 49 29.67 -16.21 -7.82
CA VAL A 49 29.73 -15.42 -9.05
C VAL A 49 31.13 -15.59 -9.65
N LYS A 50 31.20 -15.74 -10.97
CA LYS A 50 32.47 -15.85 -11.68
C LYS A 50 33.05 -14.45 -11.89
N GLU A 51 34.11 -14.11 -11.16
CA GLU A 51 34.90 -12.89 -11.37
C GLU A 51 36.21 -13.30 -12.05
N GLY A 52 36.28 -13.16 -13.38
CA GLY A 52 37.43 -13.58 -14.18
C GLY A 52 37.59 -15.11 -14.23
N TYR A 53 38.73 -15.62 -13.76
CA TYR A 53 39.03 -17.06 -13.71
C TYR A 53 38.67 -17.73 -12.38
N PHE A 54 38.20 -16.97 -11.38
CA PHE A 54 37.89 -17.48 -10.05
C PHE A 54 36.41 -17.33 -9.71
N TYR A 55 35.90 -18.25 -8.90
CA TYR A 55 34.55 -18.18 -8.34
C TYR A 55 34.62 -17.55 -6.96
N THR A 56 33.94 -16.41 -6.78
CA THR A 56 33.89 -15.69 -5.51
C THR A 56 32.47 -15.79 -4.94
N ALA A 57 32.34 -16.01 -3.63
CA ALA A 57 31.04 -15.94 -2.97
C ALA A 57 30.70 -14.46 -2.75
N LYS A 58 29.65 -13.98 -3.40
CA LYS A 58 29.17 -12.60 -3.27
C LYS A 58 27.76 -12.61 -2.71
N ALA A 59 27.48 -11.68 -1.80
CA ALA A 59 26.13 -11.40 -1.37
C ALA A 59 25.36 -10.82 -2.56
N VAL A 60 24.43 -11.60 -3.10
CA VAL A 60 23.52 -11.18 -4.16
C VAL A 60 22.16 -10.96 -3.52
N ASN A 61 21.55 -9.83 -3.82
CA ASN A 61 20.24 -9.50 -3.28
C ASN A 61 19.15 -10.30 -3.99
N ASP A 62 18.15 -10.75 -3.22
CA ASP A 62 17.03 -11.51 -3.75
C ASP A 62 15.90 -10.56 -4.22
N LEU A 63 16.09 -10.01 -5.41
CA LEU A 63 15.11 -9.12 -6.09
C LEU A 63 13.68 -9.72 -6.11
N PRO A 64 13.49 -10.99 -6.50
CA PRO A 64 12.17 -11.62 -6.51
C PRO A 64 11.49 -11.63 -5.15
N LYS A 65 12.23 -11.94 -4.07
CA LYS A 65 11.66 -11.92 -2.71
C LYS A 65 11.19 -10.53 -2.32
N GLY A 66 12.03 -9.51 -2.51
CA GLY A 66 11.67 -8.12 -2.19
C GLY A 66 10.37 -7.67 -2.87
N PHE A 67 10.20 -8.01 -4.15
CA PHE A 67 8.98 -7.71 -4.90
C PHE A 67 7.75 -8.45 -4.34
N VAL A 68 7.85 -9.77 -4.11
CA VAL A 68 6.75 -10.57 -3.57
C VAL A 68 6.29 -10.06 -2.21
N TYR A 69 7.23 -9.79 -1.29
CA TYR A 69 6.90 -9.26 0.02
C TYR A 69 6.29 -7.85 -0.05
N GLY A 70 6.75 -7.00 -0.97
CA GLY A 70 6.14 -5.69 -1.21
C GLY A 70 4.69 -5.80 -1.69
N VAL A 71 4.40 -6.70 -2.64
CA VAL A 71 3.03 -6.94 -3.15
C VAL A 71 2.13 -7.50 -2.04
N VAL A 72 2.61 -8.45 -1.25
CA VAL A 72 1.86 -9.00 -0.11
C VAL A 72 1.56 -7.92 0.92
N ALA A 73 2.56 -7.09 1.27
CA ALA A 73 2.38 -5.98 2.20
C ALA A 73 1.34 -4.96 1.69
N PHE A 74 1.35 -4.65 0.39
CA PHE A 74 0.33 -3.79 -0.22
C PHE A 74 -1.08 -4.38 -0.09
N ALA A 75 -1.25 -5.66 -0.43
CA ALA A 75 -2.54 -6.34 -0.34
C ALA A 75 -3.10 -6.32 1.10
N VAL A 76 -2.26 -6.63 2.09
CA VAL A 76 -2.65 -6.57 3.51
C VAL A 76 -3.03 -5.14 3.91
N ALA A 77 -2.23 -4.15 3.51
CA ALA A 77 -2.49 -2.76 3.86
C ALA A 77 -3.78 -2.22 3.22
N VAL A 78 -4.12 -2.63 1.99
CA VAL A 78 -5.39 -2.31 1.34
C VAL A 78 -6.58 -2.91 2.09
N VAL A 79 -6.46 -4.15 2.59
CA VAL A 79 -7.52 -4.77 3.41
C VAL A 79 -7.72 -3.99 4.70
N ILE A 80 -6.65 -3.65 5.41
CA ILE A 80 -6.73 -2.85 6.64
C ILE A 80 -7.35 -1.47 6.36
N TRP A 81 -6.93 -0.82 5.27
CA TRP A 81 -7.48 0.47 4.86
C TRP A 81 -8.96 0.40 4.51
N LYS A 82 -9.40 -0.67 3.86
CA LYS A 82 -10.82 -0.92 3.60
C LYS A 82 -11.61 -0.99 4.91
N VAL A 83 -11.13 -1.75 5.89
CA VAL A 83 -11.78 -1.85 7.21
C VAL A 83 -11.89 -0.47 7.86
N PHE A 84 -10.84 0.35 7.81
CA PHE A 84 -10.88 1.72 8.33
C PHE A 84 -11.92 2.59 7.61
N CYS A 85 -12.02 2.48 6.28
CA CYS A 85 -13.03 3.18 5.47
C CYS A 85 -14.47 2.77 5.83
N GLU A 86 -14.72 1.47 6.04
CA GLU A 86 -16.03 0.97 6.46
C GLU A 86 -16.42 1.48 7.86
N ILE A 87 -15.48 1.50 8.80
CA ILE A 87 -15.72 2.06 10.14
C ILE A 87 -16.09 3.54 10.04
N LEU A 88 -15.34 4.33 9.25
CA LEU A 88 -15.66 5.74 9.02
C LEU A 88 -17.05 5.92 8.38
N LEU A 89 -17.43 5.07 7.43
CA LEU A 89 -18.74 5.10 6.80
C LEU A 89 -19.88 4.86 7.81
N ILE A 90 -19.71 3.89 8.72
CA ILE A 90 -20.67 3.61 9.78
C ILE A 90 -20.82 4.83 10.70
N VAL A 91 -19.70 5.43 11.12
CA VAL A 91 -19.70 6.63 11.97
C VAL A 91 -20.42 7.79 11.30
N LEU A 92 -20.12 8.06 10.02
CA LEU A 92 -20.77 9.15 9.28
C LEU A 92 -22.28 8.92 9.14
N ARG A 93 -22.70 7.68 8.83
CA ARG A 93 -24.12 7.32 8.75
C ARG A 93 -24.84 7.46 10.09
N PHE A 94 -24.18 7.11 11.19
CA PHE A 94 -24.74 7.28 12.53
C PHE A 94 -25.04 8.75 12.85
N PHE A 95 -24.14 9.65 12.47
CA PHE A 95 -24.36 11.09 12.64
C PHE A 95 -25.42 11.66 11.69
N GLU A 96 -25.53 11.15 10.46
CA GLU A 96 -26.62 11.54 9.56
C GLU A 96 -27.99 11.08 10.06
N ALA A 97 -28.10 9.86 10.61
CA ALA A 97 -29.34 9.32 11.14
C ALA A 97 -29.79 9.96 12.46
N SER A 98 -28.86 10.57 13.20
CA SER A 98 -29.16 11.31 14.45
C SER A 98 -29.56 12.78 14.22
N LYS A 99 -29.66 13.20 12.95
CA LYS A 99 -30.07 14.54 12.54
C LYS A 99 -31.52 14.54 12.08
#